data_AF-A0A6P6XPU1-F1
#
_entry.id   AF-A0A6P6XPU1-F1
#
_cell.length_a   1.000
_cell.length_b   1.000
_cell.length_c   1.000
_cell.angle_alpha   90.00
_cell.angle_beta   90.00
_cell.angle_gamma   90.00
#
_symmetry.space_group_name_H-M   'P 1'
#
loop_
_entity.id
_entity.type
_entity.pdbx_description
1 polymer ?
#
loop_
_entity_poly.entity_id
_entity_poly.type
_entity_poly.pdbx_seq_one_letter_code
_entity_poly.pdbx_strand_id
1 'polypeptide(L)'
;MDQQSSSSIENPIERELKNLILKAKKLIQNNADDDLPKDFDWIKQNIDSTEKLLKQIESIQQKNVSIIDTKLFNESRDCCEQLKNWSKLLLEHRKRIQNDDQKQMVQQLDQFSQQNTSFNITRKYFFNK
;
A
#
# COMPACT_ATOMS: atom_id res chain seq x y z
N MET A 1 9.87 38.36 39.05
CA MET A 1 10.03 38.34 37.59
C MET A 1 9.54 37.00 37.10
N ASP A 2 8.33 37.02 36.55
CA ASP A 2 7.54 35.88 36.12
C ASP A 2 8.21 35.12 34.97
N GLN A 3 8.37 33.80 35.13
CA GLN A 3 8.49 32.89 34.01
C GLN A 3 7.18 32.10 33.93
N GLN A 4 6.21 32.68 33.22
CA GLN A 4 5.04 31.95 32.76
C GLN A 4 5.49 30.82 31.84
N SER A 5 5.51 29.62 32.39
CA SER A 5 5.57 28.38 31.62
C SER A 5 4.23 28.21 30.92
N SER A 6 4.10 28.79 29.73
CA SER A 6 2.95 28.56 28.84
C SER A 6 3.00 27.10 28.40
N SER A 7 2.44 26.21 29.21
CA SER A 7 2.03 24.89 28.73
C SER A 7 0.87 25.13 27.77
N SER A 8 1.16 25.29 26.49
CA SER A 8 0.13 25.33 25.45
C SER A 8 -0.70 24.06 25.61
N ILE A 9 -1.94 24.21 26.09
CA ILE A 9 -2.92 23.12 26.13
C ILE A 9 -3.21 22.82 24.66
N GLU A 10 -2.44 21.87 24.11
CA GLU A 10 -2.56 21.46 22.73
C GLU A 10 -4.00 20.98 22.50
N ASN A 11 -4.66 21.55 21.51
CA ASN A 11 -6.07 21.26 21.27
C ASN A 11 -6.22 19.74 21.07
N PRO A 12 -7.17 19.07 21.75
CA PRO A 12 -7.33 17.62 21.64
C PRO A 12 -7.48 17.15 20.18
N ILE A 13 -8.08 17.98 19.33
CA ILE A 13 -8.25 17.74 17.89
C ILE A 13 -6.90 17.76 17.16
N GLU A 14 -6.05 18.75 17.45
CA GLU A 14 -4.72 18.85 16.86
C GLU A 14 -3.81 17.71 17.31
N ARG A 15 -3.90 17.32 18.59
CA ARG A 15 -3.18 16.16 19.13
C ARG A 15 -3.63 14.86 18.46
N GLU A 16 -4.93 14.68 18.24
CA GLU A 16 -5.48 13.53 17.51
C GLU A 16 -4.95 13.51 16.07
N LEU A 17 -4.99 14.65 15.37
CA LEU A 17 -4.50 14.78 14.00
C LEU A 17 -3.00 14.46 13.89
N LYS A 18 -2.18 14.96 14.82
CA LYS A 18 -0.74 14.64 14.91
C LYS A 18 -0.50 13.15 15.10
N ASN A 19 -1.27 12.49 15.97
CA ASN A 19 -1.16 11.05 16.18
C ASN A 19 -1.53 10.25 14.93
N LEU A 20 -2.55 10.68 14.18
CA LEU A 20 -2.93 10.03 12.92
C LEU A 20 -1.88 10.20 11.84
N ILE A 21 -1.31 11.41 11.69
CA ILE A 21 -0.19 11.67 10.77
C ILE A 21 1.01 10.77 11.14
N LEU A 22 1.34 10.64 12.43
CA LEU A 22 2.45 9.81 12.87
C LEU A 22 2.22 8.32 12.58
N LYS A 23 0.99 7.83 12.74
CA LYS A 23 0.61 6.45 12.36
C LYS A 23 0.74 6.24 10.85
N ALA A 24 0.28 7.20 10.04
CA ALA A 24 0.38 7.16 8.59
C ALA A 24 1.85 7.13 8.13
N LYS A 25 2.70 8.01 8.67
CA LYS A 25 4.13 8.05 8.38
C LYS A 25 4.82 6.72 8.70
N LYS A 26 4.54 6.13 9.87
CA LYS A 26 5.08 4.82 10.26
C LYS A 26 4.64 3.70 9.33
N LEU A 27 3.37 3.71 8.89
CA LEU A 27 2.84 2.71 7.96
C LEU A 27 3.57 2.77 6.61
N ILE A 28 3.90 3.97 6.13
CA ILE A 28 4.64 4.14 4.87
C ILE A 28 6.11 3.76 5.06
N GLN A 29 6.75 4.28 6.12
CA GLN A 29 8.19 4.14 6.32
C GLN A 29 8.63 2.70 6.64
N ASN A 30 7.82 1.94 7.39
CA ASN A 30 8.13 0.55 7.72
C ASN A 30 8.03 -0.40 6.53
N ASN A 31 7.44 0.04 5.43
CA ASN A 31 7.17 -0.79 4.25
C ASN A 31 7.84 -0.23 2.99
N ALA A 32 8.68 0.80 3.14
CA ALA A 32 9.41 1.43 2.04
C ALA A 32 10.69 0.68 1.64
N ASP A 33 11.00 -0.45 2.28
CA ASP A 33 12.10 -1.33 1.88
C ASP A 33 11.80 -2.00 0.52
N ASP A 34 12.86 -2.29 -0.24
CA ASP A 34 12.83 -2.62 -1.68
C ASP A 34 11.99 -3.86 -2.06
N ASP A 35 11.63 -4.72 -1.11
CA ASP A 35 10.83 -5.93 -1.35
C ASP A 35 9.50 -5.92 -0.60
N LEU A 36 8.47 -5.38 -1.25
CA LEU A 36 7.09 -5.50 -0.78
C LEU A 36 6.64 -6.97 -0.77
N PRO A 37 5.99 -7.44 0.31
CA PRO A 37 5.44 -8.79 0.37
C PRO A 37 4.54 -9.12 -0.82
N LYS A 38 4.62 -10.36 -1.33
CA LYS A 38 3.72 -10.88 -2.38
C LYS A 38 2.38 -11.41 -1.84
N ASP A 39 2.15 -11.28 -0.54
CA ASP A 39 0.93 -11.74 0.12
C ASP A 39 -0.24 -10.81 -0.19
N PHE A 40 -1.24 -11.33 -0.92
CA PHE A 40 -2.44 -10.59 -1.31
C PHE A 40 -3.28 -10.12 -0.12
N ASP A 41 -3.35 -10.90 0.96
CA ASP A 41 -4.11 -10.51 2.15
C ASP A 41 -3.39 -9.39 2.89
N TRP A 42 -2.06 -9.47 2.97
CA TRP A 42 -1.23 -8.39 3.51
C TRP A 42 -1.39 -7.09 2.70
N ILE A 43 -1.35 -7.16 1.36
CA ILE A 43 -1.52 -5.98 0.49
C ILE A 43 -2.91 -5.38 0.69
N LYS A 44 -3.95 -6.22 0.73
CA LYS A 44 -5.33 -5.77 0.95
C LYS A 44 -5.51 -5.09 2.31
N GLN A 45 -4.99 -5.70 3.38
CA GLN A 45 -5.07 -5.12 4.72
C GLN A 45 -4.33 -3.77 4.81
N ASN A 46 -3.20 -3.62 4.12
CA ASN A 46 -2.47 -2.37 4.08
C ASN A 46 -3.21 -1.28 3.29
N ILE A 47 -3.87 -1.62 2.18
CA ILE A 47 -4.75 -0.70 1.45
C ILE A 47 -5.90 -0.26 2.36
N ASP A 48 -6.61 -1.20 2.99
CA ASP A 48 -7.74 -0.89 3.87
C ASP A 48 -7.30 0.00 5.05
N SER A 49 -6.13 -0.25 5.62
CA SER A 49 -5.57 0.55 6.70
C SER A 49 -5.21 1.96 6.25
N THR A 50 -4.64 2.09 5.05
CA THR A 50 -4.29 3.36 4.42
C THR A 50 -5.54 4.20 4.15
N GLU A 51 -6.59 3.59 3.59
CA GLU A 51 -7.87 4.26 3.33
C GLU A 51 -8.58 4.69 4.61
N LYS A 52 -8.54 3.87 5.67
CA LYS A 52 -9.11 4.23 6.98
C LYS A 52 -8.41 5.45 7.57
N LEU A 53 -7.07 5.47 7.56
CA LEU A 53 -6.29 6.61 8.04
C LEU A 53 -6.57 7.87 7.23
N LEU A 54 -6.64 7.74 5.90
CA LEU A 54 -6.96 8.84 4.99
C LEU A 54 -8.32 9.46 5.35
N LYS A 55 -9.37 8.63 5.46
CA LYS A 55 -10.72 9.09 5.80
C LYS A 55 -10.78 9.77 7.16
N GLN A 56 -10.04 9.27 8.15
CA GLN A 56 -9.98 9.88 9.48
C GLN A 56 -9.32 11.26 9.44
N ILE A 57 -8.20 11.40 8.74
CA ILE A 57 -7.48 12.67 8.59
C ILE A 57 -8.34 13.67 7.82
N GLU A 58 -8.92 13.28 6.67
CA GLU A 58 -9.77 14.16 5.85
C GLU A 58 -11.04 14.60 6.62
N SER A 59 -11.64 13.70 7.41
CA SER A 59 -12.80 14.00 8.24
C SER A 59 -12.47 15.04 9.33
N ILE A 60 -11.33 14.91 10.01
CA ILE A 60 -10.89 15.87 11.02
C ILE A 60 -10.55 17.21 10.37
N GLN A 61 -9.86 17.20 9.24
CA GLN A 61 -9.56 18.43 8.48
C GLN A 61 -10.85 19.16 8.11
N GLN A 62 -11.81 18.50 7.47
CA GLN A 62 -13.06 19.13 7.01
C GLN A 62 -13.91 19.67 8.14
N LYS A 63 -14.01 18.94 9.26
CA LYS A 63 -14.85 19.34 10.39
C LYS A 63 -14.24 20.47 11.22
N ASN A 64 -12.92 20.63 11.20
CA ASN A 64 -12.20 21.47 12.15
C ASN A 64 -11.25 22.47 11.46
N VAL A 65 -11.50 22.84 10.20
CA VAL A 65 -10.68 23.79 9.42
C VAL A 65 -10.40 25.09 10.17
N SER A 66 -11.40 25.61 10.90
CA SER A 66 -11.29 26.88 11.65
C SER A 66 -10.54 26.76 12.98
N ILE A 67 -10.26 25.54 13.43
CA ILE A 67 -9.67 25.24 14.74
C ILE A 67 -8.20 24.80 14.60
N ILE A 68 -7.88 24.10 13.51
CA ILE A 68 -6.56 23.54 13.25
C ILE A 68 -5.61 24.65 12.79
N ASP A 69 -4.43 24.72 13.39
CA ASP A 69 -3.37 25.61 12.94
C ASP A 69 -2.99 25.36 11.46
N THR A 70 -2.69 26.44 10.73
CA THR A 70 -2.38 26.38 9.29
C THR A 70 -1.19 25.46 9.00
N LYS A 71 -0.18 25.43 9.89
CA LYS A 71 0.97 24.54 9.74
C LYS A 71 0.56 23.07 9.82
N LEU A 72 -0.28 22.72 10.79
CA LEU A 72 -0.77 21.35 10.98
C LEU A 72 -1.76 20.94 9.88
N PHE A 73 -2.55 21.89 9.39
CA PHE A 73 -3.43 21.67 8.24
C PHE A 73 -2.63 21.30 6.98
N ASN A 74 -1.55 22.02 6.71
CA ASN A 74 -0.65 21.70 5.59
C ASN A 74 0.03 20.35 5.78
N GLU A 75 0.55 20.06 6.98
CA GLU A 75 1.18 18.76 7.27
C GLU A 75 0.20 17.58 7.09
N SER A 76 -1.04 17.74 7.55
CA SER A 76 -2.08 16.72 7.34
C SER A 76 -2.45 16.56 5.87
N ARG A 77 -2.46 17.64 5.08
CA ARG A 77 -2.69 17.58 3.63
C ARG A 77 -1.58 16.81 2.92
N ASP A 78 -0.33 17.12 3.22
CA ASP A 78 0.83 16.42 2.65
C ASP A 78 0.82 14.94 3.07
N CYS A 79 0.40 14.64 4.31
CA CYS A 79 0.21 13.27 4.77
C CYS A 79 -0.89 12.53 3.98
N CYS A 80 -2.00 13.19 3.66
CA CYS A 80 -3.05 12.61 2.81
C CYS A 80 -2.54 12.30 1.40
N GLU A 81 -1.72 13.17 0.81
CA GLU A 81 -1.09 12.91 -0.49
C GLU A 81 -0.14 11.70 -0.44
N GLN A 82 0.67 11.59 0.62
CA GLN A 82 1.55 10.43 0.84
C GLN A 82 0.75 9.13 0.97
N LEU A 83 -0.36 9.13 1.73
CA LEU A 83 -1.24 7.96 1.85
C LEU A 83 -1.90 7.60 0.50
N LYS A 84 -2.30 8.58 -0.32
CA LYS A 84 -2.85 8.33 -1.67
C LYS A 84 -1.80 7.67 -2.57
N ASN A 85 -0.57 8.19 -2.55
CA ASN A 85 0.55 7.63 -3.31
C ASN A 85 0.89 6.21 -2.85
N TRP A 86 0.89 5.98 -1.53
CA TRP A 86 1.13 4.66 -0.95
C TRP A 86 0.08 3.63 -1.36
N SER A 87 -1.21 3.99 -1.28
CA SER A 87 -2.30 3.13 -1.75
C SER A 87 -2.16 2.78 -3.23
N LYS A 88 -1.80 3.77 -4.07
CA LYS A 88 -1.54 3.53 -5.50
C LYS A 88 -0.39 2.56 -5.73
N LEU A 89 0.70 2.70 -4.97
CA LEU A 89 1.87 1.83 -5.04
C LEU A 89 1.50 0.38 -4.68
N LEU A 90 0.74 0.17 -3.61
CA LEU A 90 0.22 -1.15 -3.23
C LEU A 90 -0.68 -1.78 -4.30
N LEU A 91 -1.54 -0.98 -4.93
CA LEU A 91 -2.39 -1.43 -6.04
C LEU A 91 -1.58 -1.83 -7.27
N GLU A 92 -0.53 -1.08 -7.60
CA GLU A 92 0.39 -1.43 -8.68
C GLU A 92 1.17 -2.70 -8.37
N HIS A 93 1.66 -2.85 -7.14
CA HIS A 93 2.34 -4.06 -6.68
C HIS A 93 1.45 -5.30 -6.81
N ARG A 94 0.20 -5.19 -6.34
CA ARG A 94 -0.82 -6.25 -6.50
C ARG A 94 -0.99 -6.67 -7.97
N LYS A 95 -1.06 -5.70 -8.89
CA LYS A 95 -1.19 -5.97 -10.33
C LYS A 95 0.05 -6.65 -10.90
N ARG A 96 1.25 -6.27 -10.45
CA ARG A 96 2.50 -6.91 -10.89
C ARG A 96 2.52 -8.39 -10.50
N ILE A 97 2.21 -8.70 -9.24
CA ILE A 97 2.14 -10.09 -8.76
C ILE A 97 1.14 -10.90 -9.59
N GLN A 98 -0.06 -10.38 -9.81
CA GLN A 98 -1.08 -11.06 -10.61
C GLN A 98 -0.63 -11.31 -12.05
N ASN A 99 0.07 -10.36 -12.68
CA ASN A 99 0.60 -10.51 -14.03
C ASN A 99 1.77 -11.50 -14.10
N ASP A 100 2.63 -11.53 -13.08
CA ASP A 100 3.75 -12.45 -13.00
C ASP A 100 3.26 -13.90 -12.85
N ASP A 101 2.25 -14.13 -12.01
CA ASP A 101 1.60 -15.44 -11.85
C ASP A 101 0.99 -15.93 -13.17
N GLN A 102 0.31 -15.04 -13.91
CA GLN A 102 -0.25 -15.37 -15.23
C GLN A 102 0.84 -15.73 -16.25
N LYS A 103 1.94 -14.97 -16.30
CA LYS A 103 3.06 -15.25 -17.21
C LYS A 103 3.72 -16.59 -16.90
N GLN A 104 3.92 -16.91 -15.63
CA GLN A 104 4.48 -18.20 -15.22
C GLN A 104 3.57 -19.37 -15.62
N MET A 105 2.25 -19.23 -15.45
CA MET A 105 1.30 -20.26 -15.86
C MET A 105 1.32 -20.50 -17.37
N VAL A 106 1.35 -19.44 -18.17
CA VAL A 106 1.45 -19.55 -19.65
C VAL A 106 2.75 -20.26 -20.05
N GLN A 107 3.88 -19.88 -19.45
CA GLN A 107 5.16 -20.55 -19.71
C GLN A 107 5.13 -22.04 -19.33
N GLN A 108 4.51 -22.40 -18.21
CA GLN A 108 4.34 -23.80 -17.83
C GLN A 108 3.47 -24.56 -18.83
N LEU A 109 2.33 -24.00 -19.24
CA LEU A 109 1.44 -24.62 -20.24
C LEU A 109 2.15 -24.82 -21.59
N ASP A 110 2.93 -23.84 -22.04
CA ASP A 110 3.73 -23.95 -23.26
C ASP A 110 4.78 -25.06 -23.15
N GLN A 111 5.47 -25.17 -22.01
CA GLN A 111 6.43 -26.26 -21.75
C GLN A 111 5.75 -27.63 -21.75
N PHE A 112 4.59 -27.77 -21.09
CA PHE A 112 3.80 -29.02 -21.10
C PHE A 112 3.33 -29.38 -22.51
N SER A 113 2.90 -28.41 -23.31
CA SER A 113 2.50 -28.61 -24.70
C SER A 113 3.67 -29.08 -25.57
N GLN A 114 4.83 -28.45 -25.45
CA GLN A 114 6.05 -28.85 -26.16
C GLN A 114 6.51 -30.26 -25.77
N GLN A 115 6.46 -30.59 -24.49
CA GLN A 115 6.77 -31.94 -24.00
C GLN A 115 5.78 -32.97 -24.58
N ASN A 116 4.47 -32.72 -24.48
CA ASN A 116 3.46 -33.63 -25.05
C ASN A 116 3.60 -33.82 -26.56
N THR A 117 3.95 -32.76 -27.29
CA THR A 117 4.20 -32.85 -28.74
C THR A 117 5.43 -33.73 -29.01
N SER A 118 6.51 -33.53 -28.26
CA SER A 118 7.75 -34.30 -28.36
C SER A 118 7.55 -35.79 -27.99
N PHE A 119 6.77 -36.09 -26.96
CA PHE A 119 6.40 -37.45 -26.57
C PHE A 119 5.57 -38.16 -27.65
N ASN A 120 4.60 -37.47 -28.26
CA ASN A 120 3.76 -38.04 -29.33
C ASN A 120 4.54 -38.31 -30.62
N ILE A 121 5.46 -37.42 -30.98
CA ILE A 121 6.37 -37.62 -32.12
C ILE A 121 7.22 -38.87 -31.87
N THR A 122 7.88 -38.95 -30.72
CA THR A 122 8.76 -40.07 -30.36
C THR A 122 7.99 -41.40 -30.36
N ARG A 123 6.78 -41.44 -29.79
CA ARG A 123 5.95 -42.64 -29.78
C ARG A 123 5.54 -43.09 -31.19
N LYS A 124 5.21 -42.17 -32.10
CA LYS A 124 4.92 -42.51 -33.51
C LYS A 124 6.13 -43.14 -34.21
N TYR A 125 7.35 -42.69 -33.93
CA TYR A 125 8.56 -43.26 -34.55
C TYR A 125 8.94 -44.63 -33.98
N PHE A 126 8.65 -44.91 -32.71
CA PHE A 126 9.03 -46.18 -32.06
C PHE A 126 7.98 -47.30 -32.19
N PHE A 127 6.70 -46.98 -32.34
CA PHE A 127 5.62 -47.99 -32.34
C PHE A 127 4.95 -48.25 -33.72
N ASN A 128 5.37 -47.56 -34.78
CA ASN A 128 4.93 -47.83 -36.17
C ASN A 128 5.99 -48.61 -36.99
N LYS A 129 6.73 -49.52 -36.36
CA LYS A 129 7.60 -50.47 -37.04
C LYS A 129 7.00 -51.87 -36.99
#